data_AF-A0A3D6B4C5-F1
#
_entry.id   AF-A0A3D6B4C5-F1
#
_cell.length_a   1.000
_cell.length_b   1.000
_cell.length_c   1.000
_cell.angle_alpha   90.00
_cell.angle_beta   90.00
_cell.angle_gamma   90.00
#
_symmetry.space_group_name_H-M   'P 1'
#
loop_
_entity.id
_entity.type
_entity.pdbx_description
1 polymer ?
#
loop_
_entity_poly.entity_id
_entity_poly.type
_entity_poly.pdbx_seq_one_letter_code
_entity_poly.pdbx_strand_id
1 'polypeptide(L)'
;DITLSEEALTVAADAESAEFTVDSNVDYTVHTDAEWIVDYDKTKTESGNVTIIFEANTESAARTAVFTVTSIDKTISKTFTLTQSAAGAVQHTVTYTVASTSSVTTSGTAPDGSSVSFINTYNTKEQITSNQSQTYTISGFKGKTIKKVVLSMHSNASKGAGKFSLTAGETTLASIETATTFNKWYDNTSYGTTYRDVTVKLKNDSYVIGTDENVVLVITGTTNSIYCQSVTITYE
;
A
#
# COMPACT_ATOMS: atom_id res chain seq x y z
N ASP A 1 36.14 -3.86 30.07
CA ASP A 1 34.69 -4.05 29.86
C ASP A 1 34.28 -3.48 28.52
N ILE A 2 33.34 -4.18 27.87
CA ILE A 2 32.67 -3.74 26.65
C ILE A 2 31.18 -3.89 26.92
N THR A 3 30.45 -2.79 26.79
CA THR A 3 28.99 -2.74 26.87
C THR A 3 28.46 -2.02 25.64
N LEU A 4 27.33 -2.47 25.11
CA LEU A 4 26.67 -1.84 23.97
C LEU A 4 25.49 -1.02 24.49
N SER A 5 25.23 0.15 23.91
CA SER A 5 24.03 0.95 24.21
C SER A 5 22.74 0.17 23.92
N GLU A 6 22.81 -0.69 22.91
CA GLU A 6 21.74 -1.59 22.48
C GLU A 6 22.37 -2.83 21.83
N GLU A 7 21.66 -3.96 21.89
CA GLU A 7 22.12 -5.22 21.29
C GLU A 7 21.45 -5.48 19.93
N ALA A 8 20.44 -4.68 19.56
CA ALA A 8 19.78 -4.77 18.27
C ALA A 8 19.12 -3.46 17.86
N LEU A 9 19.12 -3.17 16.55
CA LEU A 9 18.47 -2.03 15.94
C LEU A 9 17.70 -2.47 14.68
N THR A 10 16.54 -1.88 14.45
CA THR A 10 15.78 -2.05 13.20
C THR A 10 15.70 -0.73 12.45
N VAL A 11 16.03 -0.75 11.16
CA VAL A 11 15.96 0.41 10.26
C VAL A 11 14.99 0.15 9.11
N ALA A 12 14.53 1.25 8.49
CA ALA A 12 13.69 1.19 7.30
C ALA A 12 14.46 0.61 6.10
N ALA A 13 13.73 0.12 5.10
CA ALA A 13 14.33 -0.48 3.91
C ALA A 13 15.18 0.53 3.09
N ASP A 14 14.80 1.80 3.11
CA ASP A 14 15.46 2.91 2.44
C ASP A 14 16.57 3.58 3.27
N ALA A 15 16.82 3.10 4.50
CA ALA A 15 17.96 3.58 5.28
C ALA A 15 19.27 3.13 4.64
N GLU A 16 20.28 4.02 4.69
CA GLU A 16 21.63 3.79 4.13
C GLU A 16 22.73 3.80 5.21
N SER A 17 22.35 4.06 6.46
CA SER A 17 23.28 4.08 7.59
C SER A 17 22.60 3.77 8.91
N ALA A 18 23.37 3.26 9.86
CA ALA A 18 22.99 3.09 11.25
C ALA A 18 24.19 3.35 12.16
N GLU A 19 23.94 3.56 13.45
CA GLU A 19 24.99 3.63 14.47
C GLU A 19 24.55 2.93 15.75
N PHE A 20 25.52 2.43 16.51
CA PHE A 20 25.34 2.00 17.90
C PHE A 20 26.55 2.45 18.72
N THR A 21 26.38 2.67 20.02
CA THR A 21 27.47 3.11 20.90
C THR A 21 28.08 1.92 21.63
N VAL A 22 29.42 1.88 21.67
CA VAL A 22 30.19 0.96 22.50
C VAL A 22 30.79 1.74 23.66
N ASP A 23 30.44 1.37 24.88
CA ASP A 23 31.13 1.81 26.08
C ASP A 23 32.27 0.83 26.38
N SER A 24 33.52 1.31 26.31
CA SER A 24 34.68 0.48 26.57
C SER A 24 35.86 1.23 27.18
N ASN A 25 36.60 0.53 28.04
CA ASN A 25 37.89 0.96 28.59
C ASN A 25 39.08 0.17 28.00
N VAL A 26 38.85 -0.60 26.94
CA VAL A 26 39.86 -1.37 26.22
C VAL A 26 39.70 -1.19 24.72
N ASP A 27 40.77 -1.38 23.97
CA ASP A 27 40.70 -1.44 22.51
C ASP A 27 39.85 -2.63 22.05
N TYR A 28 39.09 -2.43 20.97
CA TYR A 28 38.25 -3.46 20.39
C TYR A 28 38.22 -3.43 18.86
N THR A 29 37.81 -4.56 18.31
CA THR A 29 37.57 -4.79 16.89
C THR A 29 36.09 -5.06 16.66
N VAL A 30 35.60 -4.67 15.49
CA VAL A 30 34.25 -4.96 15.02
C VAL A 30 34.34 -5.81 13.75
N HIS A 31 33.51 -6.84 13.65
CA HIS A 31 33.38 -7.70 12.48
C HIS A 31 31.90 -7.93 12.18
N THR A 32 31.52 -8.03 10.90
CA THR A 32 30.17 -8.42 10.49
C THR A 32 30.19 -9.67 9.62
N ASP A 33 29.14 -10.49 9.75
CA ASP A 33 28.88 -11.66 8.93
C ASP A 33 28.17 -11.35 7.60
N ALA A 34 27.71 -10.10 7.42
CA ALA A 34 26.88 -9.69 6.30
C ALA A 34 27.68 -9.04 5.16
N GLU A 35 27.55 -9.59 3.96
CA GLU A 35 28.20 -9.07 2.75
C GLU A 35 27.56 -7.78 2.19
N TRP A 36 26.33 -7.47 2.60
CA TRP A 36 25.59 -6.28 2.14
C TRP A 36 25.97 -4.98 2.88
N ILE A 37 26.83 -5.07 3.89
CA ILE A 37 27.40 -3.92 4.60
C ILE A 37 28.55 -3.35 3.74
N VAL A 38 28.46 -2.07 3.41
CA VAL A 38 29.42 -1.39 2.52
C VAL A 38 30.65 -0.95 3.27
N ASP A 39 30.46 -0.31 4.44
CA ASP A 39 31.56 0.15 5.29
C ASP A 39 31.13 0.22 6.76
N TYR A 40 32.10 0.17 7.67
CA TYR A 40 31.88 0.33 9.11
C TYR A 40 33.20 0.55 9.87
N ASP A 41 33.11 1.10 11.09
CA ASP A 41 34.27 1.30 11.96
C ASP A 41 34.84 -0.03 12.49
N LYS A 42 35.96 -0.49 11.93
CA LYS A 42 36.55 -1.81 12.24
C LYS A 42 37.30 -1.89 13.57
N THR A 43 37.86 -0.78 14.04
CA THR A 43 38.72 -0.74 15.24
C THR A 43 38.55 0.58 15.96
N LYS A 44 38.46 0.54 17.30
CA LYS A 44 38.49 1.73 18.16
C LYS A 44 39.28 1.45 19.44
N THR A 45 39.82 2.52 20.04
CA THR A 45 40.71 2.45 21.21
C THR A 45 40.03 2.92 22.51
N GLU A 46 38.78 3.38 22.43
CA GLU A 46 37.99 3.87 23.56
C GLU A 46 36.50 3.82 23.24
N SER A 47 35.64 4.22 24.19
CA SER A 47 34.21 4.38 23.96
C SER A 47 33.91 5.23 22.73
N GLY A 48 32.88 4.87 21.98
CA GLY A 48 32.44 5.67 20.84
C GLY A 48 31.32 5.03 20.03
N ASN A 49 30.77 5.80 19.10
CA ASN A 49 29.78 5.32 18.13
C ASN A 49 30.47 4.49 17.05
N VAL A 50 29.93 3.33 16.72
CA VAL A 50 30.30 2.56 15.53
C VAL A 50 29.31 2.93 14.44
N THR A 51 29.78 3.63 13.40
CA THR A 51 28.97 3.94 12.23
C THR A 51 29.00 2.76 11.25
N ILE A 52 27.83 2.44 10.68
CA ILE A 52 27.63 1.38 9.70
C ILE A 52 26.98 1.99 8.47
N ILE A 53 27.55 1.73 7.28
CA ILE A 53 27.06 2.18 5.98
C ILE A 53 26.65 0.96 5.16
N PHE A 54 25.49 1.04 4.52
CA PHE A 54 24.91 -0.04 3.73
C PHE A 54 23.98 0.52 2.65
N GLU A 55 23.62 -0.31 1.67
CA GLU A 55 22.65 0.09 0.64
C GLU A 55 21.21 -0.08 1.15
N ALA A 56 20.26 0.58 0.48
CA ALA A 56 18.84 0.30 0.67
C ALA A 56 18.53 -1.18 0.38
N ASN A 57 17.61 -1.77 1.14
CA ASN A 57 17.07 -3.10 0.86
C ASN A 57 15.96 -2.98 -0.19
N THR A 58 16.20 -3.49 -1.40
CA THR A 58 15.20 -3.55 -2.48
C THR A 58 14.40 -4.84 -2.48
N GLU A 59 14.76 -5.80 -1.62
CA GLU A 59 14.14 -7.11 -1.57
C GLU A 59 12.86 -7.09 -0.72
N SER A 60 11.87 -7.90 -1.11
CA SER A 60 10.62 -8.07 -0.36
C SER A 60 10.78 -8.84 0.96
N ALA A 61 12.01 -9.28 1.28
CA ALA A 61 12.35 -9.90 2.55
C ALA A 61 13.26 -8.98 3.36
N ALA A 62 13.03 -8.92 4.68
CA ALA A 62 13.95 -8.23 5.58
C ALA A 62 15.30 -8.98 5.61
N ARG A 63 16.38 -8.24 5.84
CA ARG A 63 17.73 -8.78 5.95
C ARG A 63 18.38 -8.37 7.26
N THR A 64 19.27 -9.21 7.76
CA THR A 64 19.94 -9.01 9.05
C THR A 64 21.45 -9.08 8.88
N ALA A 65 22.16 -8.30 9.67
CA ALA A 65 23.61 -8.34 9.85
C ALA A 65 23.93 -8.46 11.34
N VAL A 66 24.86 -9.36 11.68
CA VAL A 66 25.36 -9.51 13.05
C VAL A 66 26.75 -8.90 13.11
N PHE A 67 26.93 -7.92 13.99
CA PHE A 67 28.20 -7.30 14.29
C PHE A 67 28.75 -7.88 15.59
N THR A 68 29.94 -8.47 15.54
CA THR A 68 30.68 -8.96 16.70
C THR A 68 31.72 -7.94 17.11
N VAL A 69 31.62 -7.45 18.34
CA VAL A 69 32.57 -6.54 18.97
C VAL A 69 33.44 -7.33 19.94
N THR A 70 34.75 -7.37 19.70
CA THR A 70 35.69 -8.21 20.45
C THR A 70 36.87 -7.38 20.96
N SER A 71 37.20 -7.51 22.24
CA SER A 71 38.42 -6.91 22.81
C SER A 71 39.67 -7.46 22.11
N ILE A 72 40.75 -6.68 22.04
CA ILE A 72 41.98 -7.11 21.33
C ILE A 72 42.59 -8.40 21.92
N ASP A 73 42.49 -8.59 23.23
CA ASP A 73 42.92 -9.80 23.93
C ASP A 73 41.95 -10.99 23.76
N LYS A 74 40.81 -10.78 23.10
CA LYS A 74 39.75 -11.75 22.80
C LYS A 74 39.05 -12.33 24.02
N THR A 75 39.14 -11.68 25.18
CA THR A 75 38.51 -12.15 26.42
C THR A 75 37.05 -11.71 26.54
N ILE A 76 36.65 -10.62 25.85
CA ILE A 76 35.28 -10.09 25.85
C ILE A 76 34.74 -10.08 24.43
N SER A 77 33.52 -10.58 24.25
CA SER A 77 32.79 -10.56 22.98
C SER A 77 31.34 -10.16 23.19
N LYS A 78 30.84 -9.22 22.38
CA LYS A 78 29.46 -8.75 22.36
C LYS A 78 28.93 -8.76 20.94
N THR A 79 27.61 -8.88 20.79
CA THR A 79 26.94 -8.94 19.49
C THR A 79 25.91 -7.85 19.39
N PHE A 80 25.91 -7.14 18.27
CA PHE A 80 24.89 -6.18 17.86
C PHE A 80 24.20 -6.70 16.60
N THR A 81 22.87 -6.70 16.57
CA THR A 81 22.09 -7.18 15.43
C THR A 81 21.41 -6.02 14.71
N LEU A 82 21.77 -5.76 13.47
CA LEU A 82 21.10 -4.79 12.60
C LEU A 82 20.09 -5.51 11.72
N THR A 83 18.81 -5.14 11.80
CA THR A 83 17.76 -5.60 10.88
C THR A 83 17.34 -4.46 9.96
N GLN A 84 17.50 -4.64 8.65
CA GLN A 84 16.95 -3.73 7.65
C GLN A 84 15.64 -4.32 7.14
N SER A 85 14.57 -3.53 7.25
CA SER A 85 13.23 -3.95 6.85
C SER A 85 13.18 -4.37 5.37
N ALA A 86 12.20 -5.21 5.00
CA ALA A 86 11.90 -5.50 3.59
C ALA A 86 11.51 -4.21 2.85
N ALA A 87 11.86 -4.11 1.57
CA ALA A 87 11.23 -3.14 0.69
C ALA A 87 9.71 -3.32 0.76
N GLY A 88 8.99 -2.26 1.10
CA GLY A 88 7.54 -2.23 0.92
C GLY A 88 7.21 -2.45 -0.55
N ALA A 89 6.11 -3.16 -0.84
CA ALA A 89 5.68 -3.30 -2.22
C ALA A 89 5.33 -1.92 -2.80
N VAL A 90 5.84 -1.64 -4.01
CA VAL A 90 5.62 -0.37 -4.68
C VAL A 90 4.14 -0.24 -5.04
N GLN A 91 3.46 0.73 -4.43
CA GLN A 91 2.08 1.04 -4.76
C GLN A 91 1.99 1.89 -6.02
N HIS A 92 1.19 1.44 -6.97
CA HIS A 92 0.78 2.19 -8.15
C HIS A 92 -0.67 2.63 -7.99
N THR A 93 -1.03 3.72 -8.67
CA THR A 93 -2.40 4.23 -8.68
C THR A 93 -2.86 4.49 -10.10
N VAL A 94 -4.04 3.97 -10.43
CA VAL A 94 -4.74 4.22 -11.68
C VAL A 94 -6.11 4.84 -11.40
N THR A 95 -6.48 5.86 -12.18
CA THR A 95 -7.79 6.51 -12.10
C THR A 95 -8.54 6.35 -13.42
N TYR A 96 -9.79 5.92 -13.33
CA TYR A 96 -10.74 5.84 -14.43
C TYR A 96 -11.79 6.93 -14.26
N THR A 97 -11.74 7.96 -15.10
CA THR A 97 -12.69 9.09 -15.09
C THR A 97 -13.75 8.88 -16.16
N VAL A 98 -15.02 9.04 -15.80
CA VAL A 98 -16.16 8.85 -16.72
C VAL A 98 -16.11 9.90 -17.83
N ALA A 99 -15.98 9.43 -19.08
CA ALA A 99 -15.92 10.29 -20.27
C ALA A 99 -17.29 10.35 -20.98
N SER A 100 -17.99 9.22 -21.03
CA SER A 100 -19.33 9.08 -21.62
C SER A 100 -20.13 8.00 -20.87
N THR A 101 -21.33 7.65 -21.35
CA THR A 101 -22.09 6.52 -20.80
C THR A 101 -21.49 5.15 -21.13
N SER A 102 -20.49 5.06 -22.00
CA SER A 102 -19.85 3.80 -22.41
C SER A 102 -18.32 3.86 -22.47
N SER A 103 -17.70 4.89 -21.90
CA SER A 103 -16.25 5.01 -21.85
C SER A 103 -15.73 5.80 -20.65
N VAL A 104 -14.49 5.51 -20.30
CA VAL A 104 -13.68 6.24 -19.30
C VAL A 104 -12.36 6.66 -19.93
N THR A 105 -11.74 7.70 -19.38
CA THR A 105 -10.32 8.02 -19.62
C THR A 105 -9.49 7.49 -18.46
N THR A 106 -8.33 6.92 -18.78
CA THR A 106 -7.38 6.40 -17.78
C THR A 106 -6.25 7.39 -17.53
N SER A 107 -5.89 7.61 -16.27
CA SER A 107 -4.70 8.36 -15.86
C SER A 107 -3.97 7.64 -14.71
N GLY A 108 -2.73 8.07 -14.43
CA GLY A 108 -1.85 7.39 -13.48
C GLY A 108 -1.09 6.22 -14.13
N THR A 109 -0.73 5.24 -13.31
CA THR A 109 0.01 4.04 -13.74
C THR A 109 -0.94 2.85 -13.71
N ALA A 110 -1.45 2.44 -14.86
CA ALA A 110 -2.21 1.20 -15.00
C ALA A 110 -1.24 0.02 -15.21
N PRO A 111 -1.59 -1.22 -14.81
CA PRO A 111 -0.74 -2.38 -15.10
C PRO A 111 -0.50 -2.53 -16.61
N ASP A 112 0.69 -3.01 -16.98
CA ASP A 112 1.02 -3.26 -18.38
C ASP A 112 0.05 -4.25 -19.03
N GLY A 113 -0.49 -3.88 -20.20
CA GLY A 113 -1.48 -4.69 -20.92
C GLY A 113 -2.89 -4.69 -20.30
N SER A 114 -3.14 -3.89 -19.26
CA SER A 114 -4.49 -3.73 -18.71
C SER A 114 -5.44 -2.99 -19.66
N SER A 115 -6.73 -3.25 -19.48
CA SER A 115 -7.79 -2.56 -20.22
C SER A 115 -9.04 -2.42 -19.34
N VAL A 116 -9.91 -1.47 -19.68
CA VAL A 116 -11.17 -1.22 -18.98
C VAL A 116 -12.33 -1.15 -19.96
N SER A 117 -13.39 -1.89 -19.67
CA SER A 117 -14.72 -1.70 -20.26
C SER A 117 -15.61 -1.01 -19.25
N PHE A 118 -16.44 -0.07 -19.71
CA PHE A 118 -17.28 0.75 -18.85
C PHE A 118 -18.69 0.89 -19.42
N ILE A 119 -19.69 0.78 -18.55
CA ILE A 119 -21.10 1.02 -18.89
C ILE A 119 -21.77 1.80 -17.75
N ASN A 120 -22.37 2.95 -18.08
CA ASN A 120 -23.35 3.65 -17.27
C ASN A 120 -24.73 3.42 -17.91
N THR A 121 -25.62 2.69 -17.24
CA THR A 121 -26.89 2.27 -17.86
C THR A 121 -27.92 3.39 -17.96
N TYR A 122 -27.73 4.48 -17.19
CA TYR A 122 -28.52 5.70 -17.36
C TYR A 122 -27.94 6.58 -18.49
N ASN A 123 -28.82 7.33 -19.15
CA ASN A 123 -28.48 8.13 -20.34
C ASN A 123 -27.71 9.43 -20.03
N THR A 124 -27.69 9.88 -18.78
CA THR A 124 -26.79 10.95 -18.31
C THR A 124 -25.54 10.31 -17.72
N LYS A 125 -24.36 10.69 -18.23
CA LYS A 125 -23.06 10.23 -17.68
C LYS A 125 -22.97 10.52 -16.20
N GLU A 126 -22.23 9.68 -15.47
CA GLU A 126 -21.96 9.79 -14.02
C GLU A 126 -23.19 9.53 -13.14
N GLN A 127 -24.40 9.82 -13.61
CA GLN A 127 -25.65 9.67 -12.87
C GLN A 127 -26.14 8.22 -12.86
N ILE A 128 -26.55 7.78 -11.68
CA ILE A 128 -27.06 6.44 -11.42
C ILE A 128 -28.40 6.56 -10.68
N THR A 129 -29.51 6.39 -11.40
CA THR A 129 -30.87 6.43 -10.85
C THR A 129 -31.32 5.06 -10.33
N SER A 130 -32.55 4.95 -9.82
CA SER A 130 -33.08 3.68 -9.31
C SER A 130 -33.07 2.58 -10.39
N ASN A 131 -32.55 1.41 -10.05
CA ASN A 131 -32.36 0.26 -10.93
C ASN A 131 -31.38 0.47 -12.09
N GLN A 132 -30.60 1.55 -12.05
CA GLN A 132 -29.49 1.78 -12.97
C GLN A 132 -28.15 1.49 -12.29
N SER A 133 -27.11 1.28 -13.08
CA SER A 133 -25.77 1.00 -12.59
C SER A 133 -24.69 1.69 -13.40
N GLN A 134 -23.53 1.79 -12.76
CA GLN A 134 -22.26 2.08 -13.37
C GLN A 134 -21.35 0.88 -13.12
N THR A 135 -20.82 0.29 -14.19
CA THR A 135 -20.02 -0.94 -14.15
C THR A 135 -18.67 -0.71 -14.82
N TYR A 136 -17.59 -1.06 -14.11
CA TYR A 136 -16.23 -1.13 -14.63
C TYR A 136 -15.82 -2.59 -14.66
N THR A 137 -15.34 -3.07 -15.80
CA THR A 137 -14.74 -4.40 -15.95
C THR A 137 -13.31 -4.21 -16.42
N ILE A 138 -12.35 -4.50 -15.54
CA ILE A 138 -10.94 -4.19 -15.71
C ILE A 138 -10.16 -5.50 -15.80
N SER A 139 -9.37 -5.66 -16.85
CA SER A 139 -8.48 -6.82 -17.05
C SER A 139 -7.01 -6.42 -16.84
N GLY A 140 -6.12 -7.42 -16.75
CA GLY A 140 -4.66 -7.19 -16.68
C GLY A 140 -4.11 -6.93 -15.28
N PHE A 141 -4.89 -7.18 -14.23
CA PHE A 141 -4.44 -7.08 -12.84
C PHE A 141 -3.85 -8.39 -12.28
N LYS A 142 -3.53 -9.36 -13.13
CA LYS A 142 -2.93 -10.64 -12.72
C LYS A 142 -1.71 -10.42 -11.82
N GLY A 143 -1.66 -11.13 -10.70
CA GLY A 143 -0.56 -11.07 -9.73
C GLY A 143 -0.55 -9.80 -8.88
N LYS A 144 -1.52 -8.90 -9.06
CA LYS A 144 -1.65 -7.67 -8.27
C LYS A 144 -2.56 -7.86 -7.08
N THR A 145 -2.38 -7.03 -6.06
CA THR A 145 -3.30 -6.90 -4.93
C THR A 145 -3.88 -5.49 -4.90
N ILE A 146 -5.20 -5.36 -4.70
CA ILE A 146 -5.85 -4.06 -4.54
C ILE A 146 -5.73 -3.62 -3.09
N LYS A 147 -5.11 -2.47 -2.84
CA LYS A 147 -4.88 -1.90 -1.51
C LYS A 147 -5.86 -0.81 -1.14
N LYS A 148 -6.37 -0.08 -2.13
CA LYS A 148 -7.31 1.03 -1.89
C LYS A 148 -8.19 1.24 -3.11
N VAL A 149 -9.46 1.54 -2.87
CA VAL A 149 -10.37 2.07 -3.89
C VAL A 149 -11.00 3.35 -3.37
N VAL A 150 -10.97 4.41 -4.18
CA VAL A 150 -11.62 5.69 -3.88
C VAL A 150 -12.63 5.99 -4.98
N LEU A 151 -13.86 6.28 -4.58
CA LEU A 151 -14.94 6.69 -5.48
C LEU A 151 -15.12 8.20 -5.34
N SER A 152 -15.00 8.95 -6.43
CA SER A 152 -15.37 10.37 -6.43
C SER A 152 -16.86 10.49 -6.73
N MET A 153 -17.65 10.74 -5.68
CA MET A 153 -19.11 10.60 -5.73
C MET A 153 -19.85 11.74 -5.06
N HIS A 154 -21.12 11.89 -5.40
CA HIS A 154 -22.07 12.70 -4.65
C HIS A 154 -23.49 12.12 -4.76
N SER A 155 -24.47 12.73 -4.08
CA SER A 155 -25.88 12.38 -4.21
C SER A 155 -26.72 13.60 -4.59
N ASN A 156 -28.03 13.46 -4.74
CA ASN A 156 -28.89 14.64 -4.63
C ASN A 156 -28.79 15.19 -3.19
N ALA A 157 -28.88 16.51 -3.04
CA ALA A 157 -28.57 17.26 -1.81
C ALA A 157 -29.27 16.75 -0.53
N SER A 158 -30.37 16.02 -0.66
CA SER A 158 -31.18 15.56 0.48
C SER A 158 -31.37 14.05 0.53
N LYS A 159 -31.16 13.31 -0.58
CA LYS A 159 -31.51 11.89 -0.69
C LYS A 159 -30.70 11.22 -1.81
N GLY A 160 -30.21 10.01 -1.56
CA GLY A 160 -29.55 9.15 -2.54
C GLY A 160 -29.15 7.86 -1.84
N ALA A 161 -29.41 6.72 -2.45
CA ALA A 161 -29.06 5.42 -1.91
C ALA A 161 -28.71 4.45 -3.03
N GLY A 162 -27.90 3.46 -2.69
CA GLY A 162 -27.52 2.44 -3.63
C GLY A 162 -26.82 1.25 -2.98
N LYS A 163 -26.18 0.47 -3.83
CA LYS A 163 -25.34 -0.68 -3.49
C LYS A 163 -23.98 -0.52 -4.18
N PHE A 164 -23.01 -1.26 -3.66
CA PHE A 164 -21.66 -1.33 -4.22
C PHE A 164 -21.17 -2.77 -4.20
N SER A 165 -20.45 -3.19 -5.24
CA SER A 165 -19.68 -4.43 -5.23
C SER A 165 -18.35 -4.24 -5.96
N LEU A 166 -17.29 -4.80 -5.38
CA LEU A 166 -15.97 -4.95 -5.99
C LEU A 166 -15.56 -6.42 -5.89
N THR A 167 -15.28 -7.05 -7.02
CA THR A 167 -14.80 -8.44 -7.09
C THR A 167 -13.53 -8.54 -7.92
N ALA A 168 -12.75 -9.59 -7.68
CA ALA A 168 -11.76 -10.11 -8.61
C ALA A 168 -12.12 -11.57 -8.91
N GLY A 169 -12.50 -11.86 -10.15
CA GLY A 169 -13.15 -13.14 -10.48
C GLY A 169 -14.42 -13.33 -9.64
N GLU A 170 -14.50 -14.45 -8.93
CA GLU A 170 -15.60 -14.77 -7.99
C GLU A 170 -15.38 -14.21 -6.57
N THR A 171 -14.17 -13.72 -6.27
CA THR A 171 -13.78 -13.27 -4.94
C THR A 171 -14.28 -11.86 -4.68
N THR A 172 -15.10 -11.67 -3.62
CA THR A 172 -15.56 -10.34 -3.20
C THR A 172 -14.49 -9.62 -2.38
N LEU A 173 -14.04 -8.46 -2.87
CA LEU A 173 -13.05 -7.62 -2.19
C LEU A 173 -13.70 -6.51 -1.36
N ALA A 174 -14.87 -6.00 -1.76
CA ALA A 174 -15.67 -5.06 -0.98
C ALA A 174 -17.14 -5.09 -1.42
N SER A 175 -18.05 -4.76 -0.51
CA SER A 175 -19.47 -4.62 -0.86
C SER A 175 -20.26 -3.74 0.12
N ILE A 176 -21.33 -3.15 -0.42
CA ILE A 176 -22.51 -2.65 0.30
C ILE A 176 -23.70 -3.44 -0.28
N GLU A 177 -24.07 -4.53 0.37
CA GLU A 177 -25.01 -5.54 -0.18
C GLU A 177 -26.47 -5.08 -0.15
N THR A 178 -26.82 -4.30 0.87
CA THR A 178 -28.16 -3.75 1.07
C THR A 178 -28.22 -2.29 0.63
N ALA A 179 -29.40 -1.86 0.17
CA ALA A 179 -29.62 -0.47 -0.23
C ALA A 179 -29.31 0.48 0.93
N THR A 180 -28.25 1.27 0.77
CA THR A 180 -27.71 2.13 1.83
C THR A 180 -27.67 3.57 1.36
N THR A 181 -28.07 4.51 2.20
CA THR A 181 -28.02 5.94 1.88
C THR A 181 -26.58 6.41 1.71
N PHE A 182 -26.34 7.27 0.73
CA PHE A 182 -24.99 7.71 0.32
C PHE A 182 -24.17 8.28 1.49
N ASN A 183 -24.79 9.00 2.42
CA ASN A 183 -24.15 9.55 3.62
C ASN A 183 -23.76 8.49 4.69
N LYS A 184 -23.93 7.20 4.37
CA LYS A 184 -23.50 6.06 5.18
C LYS A 184 -22.59 5.11 4.38
N TRP A 185 -22.19 5.51 3.18
CA TRP A 185 -21.23 4.75 2.39
C TRP A 185 -19.85 4.95 2.98
N TYR A 186 -19.31 3.90 3.59
CA TYR A 186 -17.95 3.85 4.10
C TYR A 186 -17.59 5.02 5.02
N ASP A 187 -16.64 5.87 4.61
CA ASP A 187 -16.14 7.04 5.34
C ASP A 187 -16.97 8.32 5.11
N ASN A 188 -17.96 8.28 4.22
CA ASN A 188 -18.83 9.43 3.98
C ASN A 188 -19.86 9.61 5.12
N THR A 189 -20.05 10.86 5.53
CA THR A 189 -20.96 11.25 6.63
C THR A 189 -22.04 12.25 6.20
N SER A 190 -22.03 12.71 4.94
CA SER A 190 -22.90 13.82 4.50
C SER A 190 -23.52 13.60 3.11
N TYR A 191 -24.59 14.35 2.85
CA TYR A 191 -25.14 14.53 1.51
C TYR A 191 -24.56 15.81 0.88
N GLY A 192 -24.61 15.89 -0.44
CA GLY A 192 -24.24 17.10 -1.18
C GLY A 192 -24.21 16.85 -2.66
N THR A 193 -24.23 17.91 -3.45
CA THR A 193 -24.12 17.88 -4.93
C THR A 193 -22.70 18.11 -5.43
N THR A 194 -21.75 18.28 -4.51
CA THR A 194 -20.33 18.39 -4.83
C THR A 194 -19.68 17.03 -4.71
N TYR A 195 -18.92 16.64 -5.73
CA TYR A 195 -18.11 15.44 -5.71
C TYR A 195 -17.15 15.45 -4.51
N ARG A 196 -17.08 14.31 -3.85
CA ARG A 196 -16.16 14.04 -2.75
C ARG A 196 -15.64 12.62 -2.87
N ASP A 197 -14.48 12.42 -2.29
CA ASP A 197 -13.88 11.10 -2.24
C ASP A 197 -14.56 10.28 -1.14
N VAL A 198 -14.91 9.06 -1.50
CA VAL A 198 -15.43 8.02 -0.61
C VAL A 198 -14.45 6.85 -0.67
N THR A 199 -13.76 6.59 0.43
CA THR A 199 -12.79 5.50 0.52
C THR A 199 -13.50 4.20 0.81
N VAL A 200 -13.46 3.27 -0.16
CA VAL A 200 -14.07 1.95 -0.02
C VAL A 200 -13.37 1.16 1.09
N LYS A 201 -14.16 0.61 2.01
CA LYS A 201 -13.65 -0.34 3.02
C LYS A 201 -13.51 -1.72 2.39
N LEU A 202 -12.26 -2.10 2.07
CA LEU A 202 -11.94 -3.45 1.60
C LEU A 202 -12.20 -4.48 2.70
N LYS A 203 -12.81 -5.60 2.32
CA LYS A 203 -12.94 -6.82 3.11
C LYS A 203 -11.72 -7.72 2.96
N ASN A 204 -11.03 -7.64 1.82
CA ASN A 204 -9.82 -8.39 1.51
C ASN A 204 -8.89 -7.53 0.63
N ASP A 205 -7.80 -7.04 1.21
CA ASP A 205 -6.76 -6.22 0.56
C ASP A 205 -5.47 -7.02 0.28
N SER A 206 -5.51 -8.32 0.56
CA SER A 206 -4.37 -9.24 0.46
C SER A 206 -4.58 -10.30 -0.62
N TYR A 207 -5.73 -10.27 -1.31
CA TYR A 207 -6.04 -11.17 -2.41
C TYR A 207 -5.15 -10.88 -3.62
N VAL A 208 -4.38 -11.88 -4.03
CA VAL A 208 -3.58 -11.86 -5.26
C VAL A 208 -4.48 -12.27 -6.42
N ILE A 209 -4.71 -11.35 -7.35
CA ILE A 209 -5.61 -11.55 -8.48
C ILE A 209 -5.06 -12.65 -9.40
N GLY A 210 -5.91 -13.63 -9.70
CA GLY A 210 -5.58 -14.81 -10.49
C GLY A 210 -5.32 -14.51 -11.96
N THR A 211 -4.92 -15.55 -12.69
CA THR A 211 -4.83 -15.47 -14.16
C THR A 211 -6.25 -15.39 -14.73
N ASP A 212 -6.46 -14.50 -15.70
CA ASP A 212 -7.75 -14.24 -16.37
C ASP A 212 -8.89 -13.69 -15.49
N GLU A 213 -8.61 -13.38 -14.22
CA GLU A 213 -9.58 -12.70 -13.37
C GLU A 213 -9.71 -11.22 -13.73
N ASN A 214 -10.95 -10.80 -13.97
CA ASN A 214 -11.27 -9.38 -14.10
C ASN A 214 -11.59 -8.79 -12.74
N VAL A 215 -11.15 -7.56 -12.52
CA VAL A 215 -11.63 -6.71 -11.44
C VAL A 215 -12.93 -6.07 -11.90
N VAL A 216 -14.03 -6.36 -11.20
CA VAL A 216 -15.36 -5.83 -11.55
C VAL A 216 -15.87 -4.96 -10.42
N LEU A 217 -16.13 -3.68 -10.73
CA LEU A 217 -16.71 -2.72 -9.82
C LEU A 217 -18.10 -2.32 -10.33
N VAL A 218 -19.11 -2.44 -9.47
CA VAL A 218 -20.50 -2.09 -9.79
C VAL A 218 -21.05 -1.16 -8.72
N ILE A 219 -21.59 -0.02 -9.16
CA ILE A 219 -22.33 0.94 -8.35
C ILE A 219 -23.78 0.90 -8.84
N THR A 220 -24.74 0.59 -7.97
CA THR A 220 -26.15 0.48 -8.37
C THR A 220 -27.00 1.48 -7.59
N GLY A 221 -27.79 2.30 -8.28
CA GLY A 221 -28.72 3.23 -7.66
C GLY A 221 -30.01 2.53 -7.24
N THR A 222 -30.52 2.84 -6.05
CA THR A 222 -31.75 2.24 -5.52
C THR A 222 -32.84 3.27 -5.23
N THR A 223 -32.47 4.43 -4.68
CA THR A 223 -33.43 5.48 -4.32
C THR A 223 -32.83 6.85 -4.57
N ASN A 224 -33.50 7.66 -5.40
CA ASN A 224 -32.92 8.89 -5.96
C ASN A 224 -31.58 8.64 -6.68
N SER A 225 -30.97 9.70 -7.20
CA SER A 225 -29.69 9.59 -7.89
C SER A 225 -28.52 9.61 -6.92
N ILE A 226 -27.55 8.76 -7.20
CA ILE A 226 -26.15 8.93 -6.82
C ILE A 226 -25.34 9.20 -8.09
N TYR A 227 -24.17 9.78 -7.93
CA TYR A 227 -23.30 10.16 -9.04
C TYR A 227 -21.88 9.69 -8.75
N CYS A 228 -21.19 9.18 -9.75
CA CYS A 228 -19.77 8.82 -9.67
C CYS A 228 -19.04 9.30 -10.92
N GLN A 229 -18.07 10.20 -10.73
CA GLN A 229 -17.28 10.76 -11.83
C GLN A 229 -15.99 9.99 -12.08
N SER A 230 -15.45 9.32 -11.07
CA SER A 230 -14.21 8.57 -11.22
C SER A 230 -14.03 7.51 -10.14
N VAL A 231 -13.27 6.48 -10.49
CA VAL A 231 -12.78 5.44 -9.59
C VAL A 231 -11.25 5.45 -9.63
N THR A 232 -10.63 5.53 -8.47
CA THR A 232 -9.18 5.41 -8.31
C THR A 232 -8.86 4.10 -7.58
N ILE A 233 -7.96 3.31 -8.15
CA ILE A 233 -7.49 2.03 -7.58
C ILE A 233 -6.00 2.16 -7.29
N THR A 234 -5.62 1.89 -6.04
CA THR A 234 -4.23 1.70 -5.63
C THR A 234 -3.94 0.21 -5.51
N TYR A 235 -2.85 -0.24 -6.11
CA TYR A 235 -2.48 -1.65 -6.18
C TYR A 235 -0.97 -1.85 -6.04
N GLU A 236 -0.58 -3.08 -5.70
CA GLU A 236 0.80 -3.57 -5.63
C GLU A 236 0.97 -4.77 -6.56
#